data_AF-A0A5C4Y5D7-F1
#
_entry.id   AF-A0A5C4Y5D7-F1
#
_cell.length_a   1.000
_cell.length_b   1.000
_cell.length_c   1.000
_cell.angle_alpha   90.00
_cell.angle_beta   90.00
_cell.angle_gamma   90.00
#
_symmetry.space_group_name_H-M   'P 1'
#
loop_
_entity.id
_entity.type
_entity.pdbx_description
1 polymer ?
#
loop_
_entity_poly.entity_id
_entity_poly.type
_entity_poly.pdbx_seq_one_letter_code
_entity_poly.pdbx_strand_id
1 'polypeptide(L)'
;MSAFPILGVIEGFYGRPWTPAQRGRLFARMAAWGMDTYLYAPKDDRWHRQRWREPYPAAEATALQELAADARQHGLRFVYALSPGLDLDWADEGDRRALAQKLRSVQGLGVEHFALLFDDIPYAADRAAQAGAQVAATHHVMDALWPGGQTGLLLFCPTEYCAERAQPSVAGSPYLHVLGDGLRPGVEILWTGPQVVSCEISVEGIVEVNRVLRRRVLIWDNLHASDYTLHRLHLGPYAGRPLELRQQVAGILSNPNNPLEVNTPGLFSLADYAHAGPDWTPEDSLNRALDGWLPEFNATAAHPVTREDLQLLAQMLYLPGRLGPQAAQVLERARQLVDPQTDEKTHTAALAELGAAQRRLTTVLQALEAGPNRDLLFDLHPYLVDVLEELGRLLAGATRQGDTNPELFRFRGSLADRLMALGQDRKPPQERL
;
A
#
# COMPACT_ATOMS: atom_id res chain seq x y z
N MET A 1 25.57 13.16 -1.65
CA MET A 1 24.57 12.41 -2.44
C MET A 1 23.35 13.30 -2.54
N SER A 2 22.81 13.56 -3.74
CA SER A 2 21.56 14.33 -3.86
C SER A 2 20.42 13.51 -3.24
N ALA A 3 19.62 14.12 -2.37
CA ALA A 3 18.45 13.45 -1.78
C ALA A 3 17.49 12.98 -2.89
N PHE A 4 16.83 11.84 -2.67
CA PHE A 4 15.73 11.38 -3.52
C PHE A 4 14.58 12.42 -3.45
N PRO A 5 13.89 12.78 -4.55
CA PRO A 5 13.21 14.08 -4.60
C PRO A 5 11.91 14.19 -3.79
N ILE A 6 11.03 13.18 -3.86
CA ILE A 6 9.81 13.07 -3.05
C ILE A 6 9.72 11.64 -2.54
N LEU A 7 9.65 11.46 -1.23
CA LEU A 7 9.58 10.14 -0.61
C LEU A 7 8.63 10.14 0.57
N GLY A 8 7.74 9.15 0.62
CA GLY A 8 6.99 8.91 1.84
C GLY A 8 5.76 8.06 1.65
N VAL A 9 4.69 8.47 2.31
CA VAL A 9 3.52 7.62 2.56
C VAL A 9 2.25 8.34 2.14
N ILE A 10 1.36 7.59 1.50
CA ILE A 10 -0.02 7.99 1.28
C ILE A 10 -0.94 7.14 2.17
N GLU A 11 -1.79 7.80 2.95
CA GLU A 11 -2.92 7.17 3.62
C GLU A 11 -4.10 7.16 2.63
N GLY A 12 -4.06 6.27 1.63
CA GLY A 12 -4.93 6.31 0.44
C GLY A 12 -5.88 5.13 0.28
N PHE A 13 -5.89 4.22 1.25
CA PHE A 13 -6.64 2.96 1.24
C PHE A 13 -8.11 3.12 1.65
N TYR A 14 -8.92 2.12 1.30
CA TYR A 14 -10.31 1.97 1.74
C TYR A 14 -10.37 1.28 3.10
N GLY A 15 -11.20 1.75 4.03
CA GLY A 15 -11.33 1.22 5.38
C GLY A 15 -10.97 2.23 6.47
N ARG A 16 -10.91 1.75 7.72
CA ARG A 16 -10.70 2.60 8.90
C ARG A 16 -9.39 3.40 8.78
N PRO A 17 -9.45 4.75 8.81
CA PRO A 17 -8.26 5.59 8.80
C PRO A 17 -7.38 5.35 10.04
N TRP A 18 -6.10 5.71 9.94
CA TRP A 18 -5.18 5.66 11.08
C TRP A 18 -5.57 6.64 12.17
N THR A 19 -5.38 6.23 13.42
CA THR A 19 -5.60 7.09 14.58
C THR A 19 -4.50 8.16 14.70
N PRO A 20 -4.72 9.27 15.42
CA PRO A 20 -3.68 10.27 15.64
C PRO A 20 -2.39 9.70 16.25
N ALA A 21 -2.51 8.80 17.24
CA ALA A 21 -1.36 8.15 17.86
C ALA A 21 -0.56 7.28 16.87
N GLN A 22 -1.26 6.57 15.99
CA GLN A 22 -0.64 5.82 14.89
C GLN A 22 0.10 6.76 13.92
N ARG A 23 -0.54 7.85 13.48
CA ARG A 23 0.08 8.82 12.58
C ARG A 23 1.33 9.47 13.20
N GLY A 24 1.32 9.81 14.49
CA GLY A 24 2.51 10.32 15.18
C GLY A 24 3.67 9.32 15.19
N ARG A 25 3.40 8.03 15.44
CA ARG A 25 4.43 6.97 15.32
C ARG A 25 4.96 6.85 13.89
N LEU A 26 4.07 6.93 12.90
CA LEU A 26 4.44 6.92 11.49
C LEU A 26 5.34 8.11 11.15
N PHE A 27 5.02 9.32 11.59
CA PHE A 27 5.82 10.51 11.29
C PHE A 27 7.23 10.41 11.87
N ALA A 28 7.37 9.92 13.11
CA ALA A 28 8.67 9.66 13.71
C ALA A 28 9.48 8.62 12.90
N ARG A 29 8.85 7.52 12.46
CA ARG A 29 9.50 6.50 11.61
C ARG A 29 9.91 7.07 10.24
N MET A 30 9.01 7.82 9.59
CA MET A 30 9.26 8.49 8.31
C MET A 30 10.48 9.42 8.40
N ALA A 31 10.51 10.30 9.40
CA ALA A 31 11.63 11.21 9.62
C ALA A 31 12.95 10.46 9.88
N ALA A 32 12.92 9.41 10.71
CA ALA A 32 14.09 8.58 11.00
C ALA A 32 14.64 7.84 9.76
N TRP A 33 13.77 7.53 8.79
CA TRP A 33 14.13 6.87 7.54
C TRP A 33 14.39 7.84 6.38
N GLY A 34 14.37 9.15 6.62
CA GLY A 34 14.62 10.16 5.59
C GLY A 34 13.49 10.31 4.57
N MET A 35 12.27 9.92 4.92
CA MET A 35 11.06 10.27 4.18
C MET A 35 10.62 11.69 4.54
N ASP A 36 9.95 12.37 3.62
CA ASP A 36 9.65 13.81 3.74
C ASP A 36 8.21 14.19 3.38
N THR A 37 7.36 13.25 2.95
CA THR A 37 6.03 13.57 2.44
C THR A 37 4.96 12.61 2.97
N TYR A 38 3.94 13.17 3.59
CA TYR A 38 2.73 12.45 4.00
C TYR A 38 1.53 12.98 3.23
N LEU A 39 0.88 12.12 2.43
CA LEU A 39 -0.33 12.44 1.70
C LEU A 39 -1.55 11.90 2.46
N TYR A 40 -2.33 12.82 3.02
CA TYR A 40 -3.60 12.55 3.67
C TYR A 40 -4.69 12.40 2.60
N ALA A 41 -5.06 11.16 2.27
CA ALA A 41 -6.09 10.83 1.29
C ALA A 41 -7.06 9.70 1.71
N PRO A 42 -7.46 9.59 2.99
CA PRO A 42 -8.25 8.45 3.44
C PRO A 42 -9.61 8.43 2.74
N LYS A 43 -9.92 7.32 2.05
CA LYS A 43 -11.14 7.21 1.21
C LYS A 43 -12.44 7.31 2.03
N ASP A 44 -12.40 6.90 3.29
CA ASP A 44 -13.53 6.93 4.22
C ASP A 44 -13.70 8.26 4.96
N ASP A 45 -12.81 9.25 4.75
CA ASP A 45 -13.10 10.63 5.19
C ASP A 45 -14.20 11.22 4.30
N ARG A 46 -15.39 11.36 4.90
CA ARG A 46 -16.58 11.89 4.24
C ARG A 46 -16.35 13.27 3.64
N TRP A 47 -15.55 14.11 4.27
CA TRP A 47 -15.29 15.50 3.85
C TRP A 47 -14.22 15.62 2.76
N HIS A 48 -13.44 14.56 2.55
CA HIS A 48 -12.43 14.44 1.51
C HIS A 48 -13.06 14.07 0.15
N ARG A 49 -14.08 13.21 0.14
CA ARG A 49 -14.68 12.65 -1.09
C ARG A 49 -16.18 12.88 -1.24
N GLN A 50 -17.00 12.36 -0.31
CA GLN A 50 -18.46 12.34 -0.46
C GLN A 50 -19.12 13.72 -0.29
N ARG A 51 -18.59 14.55 0.61
CA ARG A 51 -19.06 15.92 0.92
C ARG A 51 -17.95 16.93 0.68
N TRP A 52 -17.23 16.79 -0.44
CA TRP A 52 -16.06 17.60 -0.75
C TRP A 52 -16.35 19.11 -0.80
N ARG A 53 -17.60 19.50 -1.12
CA ARG A 53 -18.06 20.90 -1.13
C ARG A 53 -18.11 21.54 0.26
N GLU A 54 -18.26 20.73 1.31
CA GLU A 54 -18.50 21.21 2.65
C GLU A 54 -17.20 21.39 3.45
N PRO A 55 -17.09 22.46 4.26
CA PRO A 55 -15.95 22.62 5.17
C PRO A 55 -15.95 21.52 6.23
N TYR A 56 -14.79 21.26 6.81
CA TYR A 56 -14.73 20.41 8.00
C TYR A 56 -15.49 21.08 9.16
N PRO A 57 -16.25 20.32 9.95
CA PRO A 57 -16.77 20.81 11.21
C PRO A 57 -15.62 21.16 12.16
N ALA A 58 -15.89 21.98 13.18
CA ALA A 58 -14.84 22.61 14.00
C ALA A 58 -13.91 21.59 14.70
N ALA A 59 -14.45 20.47 15.18
CA ALA A 59 -13.66 19.44 15.85
C ALA A 59 -12.70 18.74 14.86
N GLU A 60 -13.20 18.33 13.69
CA GLU A 60 -12.40 17.69 12.65
C GLU A 60 -11.40 18.67 12.02
N ALA A 61 -11.75 19.95 11.89
CA ALA A 61 -10.83 20.99 11.44
C ALA A 61 -9.68 21.19 12.43
N THR A 62 -9.96 21.15 13.74
CA THR A 62 -8.94 21.22 14.80
C THR A 62 -8.04 19.99 14.74
N ALA A 63 -8.60 18.79 14.60
CA ALA A 63 -7.83 17.56 14.46
C ALA A 63 -6.94 17.57 13.20
N LEU A 64 -7.42 18.11 12.08
CA LEU A 64 -6.64 18.26 10.86
C LEU A 64 -5.50 19.29 11.02
N GLN A 65 -5.75 20.40 11.71
CA GLN A 65 -4.73 21.39 12.05
C GLN A 65 -3.62 20.81 12.92
N GLU A 66 -4.00 20.07 13.98
CA GLU A 66 -3.05 19.39 14.88
C GLU A 66 -2.22 18.35 14.11
N LEU A 67 -2.86 17.57 13.24
CA LEU A 67 -2.19 16.57 12.42
C LEU A 67 -1.17 17.21 11.45
N ALA A 68 -1.54 18.29 10.77
CA ALA A 68 -0.63 19.01 9.89
C ALA A 68 0.54 19.64 10.67
N ALA A 69 0.29 20.13 11.88
CA ALA A 69 1.33 20.67 12.75
C ALA A 69 2.31 19.58 13.22
N ASP A 70 1.82 18.39 13.60
CA ASP A 70 2.64 17.25 14.02
C ASP A 70 3.54 16.74 12.89
N ALA A 71 3.01 16.60 11.68
CA ALA A 71 3.79 16.26 10.49
C ALA A 71 4.92 17.28 10.26
N ARG A 72 4.62 18.57 10.35
CA ARG A 72 5.63 19.65 10.20
C ARG A 72 6.68 19.63 11.30
N GLN A 73 6.31 19.31 12.55
CA GLN A 73 7.28 19.17 13.66
C GLN A 73 8.30 18.05 13.39
N HIS A 74 7.89 17.01 12.66
CA HIS A 74 8.76 15.93 12.19
C HIS A 74 9.49 16.25 10.87
N GLY A 75 9.35 17.47 10.34
CA GLY A 75 9.99 17.89 9.09
C GLY A 75 9.31 17.35 7.82
N LEU A 76 8.07 16.87 7.93
CA LEU A 76 7.32 16.31 6.80
C LEU A 76 6.44 17.35 6.12
N ARG A 77 6.33 17.24 4.80
CA ARG A 77 5.32 17.90 3.98
C ARG A 77 3.99 17.18 4.19
N PHE A 78 3.06 17.83 4.89
CA PHE A 78 1.68 17.36 4.99
C PHE A 78 0.88 17.81 3.75
N VAL A 79 0.49 16.85 2.91
CA VAL A 79 -0.29 17.09 1.69
C VAL A 79 -1.74 16.71 1.94
N TYR A 80 -2.64 17.69 1.87
CA TYR A 80 -4.07 17.45 1.96
C TYR A 80 -4.67 17.10 0.59
N ALA A 81 -5.26 15.92 0.45
CA ALA A 81 -5.99 15.57 -0.76
C ALA A 81 -7.46 16.00 -0.71
N LEU A 82 -8.04 16.18 -1.90
CA LEU A 82 -9.48 16.30 -2.10
C LEU A 82 -9.87 15.47 -3.32
N SER A 83 -10.94 14.68 -3.22
CA SER A 83 -11.49 13.85 -4.30
C SER A 83 -12.86 14.36 -4.77
N PRO A 84 -12.93 15.42 -5.60
CA PRO A 84 -14.21 15.98 -6.04
C PRO A 84 -14.85 15.21 -7.21
N GLY A 85 -14.13 14.27 -7.83
CA GLY A 85 -14.49 13.74 -9.15
C GLY A 85 -15.73 12.85 -9.24
N LEU A 86 -16.39 12.49 -8.14
CA LEU A 86 -17.62 11.70 -8.18
C LEU A 86 -18.78 12.48 -8.81
N ASP A 87 -18.88 13.78 -8.52
CA ASP A 87 -20.01 14.61 -8.90
C ASP A 87 -19.63 16.08 -9.16
N LEU A 88 -18.35 16.39 -9.38
CA LEU A 88 -17.91 17.72 -9.82
C LEU A 88 -18.47 18.01 -11.22
N ASP A 89 -19.31 19.04 -11.32
CA ASP A 89 -19.73 19.64 -12.57
C ASP A 89 -18.93 20.93 -12.80
N TRP A 90 -17.96 20.88 -13.71
CA TRP A 90 -17.13 22.05 -14.03
C TRP A 90 -17.93 23.21 -14.64
N ALA A 91 -19.08 22.93 -15.27
CA ALA A 91 -19.94 23.98 -15.81
C ALA A 91 -20.63 24.80 -14.71
N ASP A 92 -20.88 24.19 -13.54
CA ASP A 92 -21.51 24.88 -12.42
C ASP A 92 -20.54 25.83 -11.70
N GLU A 93 -20.94 27.10 -11.59
CA GLU A 93 -20.20 28.11 -10.82
C GLU A 93 -20.24 27.82 -9.31
N GLY A 94 -21.30 27.16 -8.83
CA GLY A 94 -21.41 26.70 -7.44
C GLY A 94 -20.27 25.77 -7.08
N ASP A 95 -20.09 24.72 -7.88
CA ASP A 95 -19.00 23.76 -7.75
C ASP A 95 -17.60 24.38 -7.82
N ARG A 96 -17.37 25.27 -8.79
CA ARG A 96 -16.08 25.97 -8.91
C ARG A 96 -15.73 26.76 -7.66
N ARG A 97 -16.70 27.54 -7.14
CA ARG A 97 -16.53 28.27 -5.88
C ARG A 97 -16.32 27.34 -4.68
N ALA A 98 -17.11 26.28 -4.57
CA ALA A 98 -17.01 25.32 -3.46
C ALA A 98 -15.64 24.65 -3.42
N LEU A 99 -15.08 24.31 -4.60
CA LEU A 99 -13.76 23.69 -4.73
C LEU A 99 -12.65 24.59 -4.17
N ALA A 100 -12.63 25.85 -4.62
CA ALA A 100 -11.66 26.84 -4.13
C ALA A 100 -11.87 27.14 -2.64
N GLN A 101 -13.12 27.31 -2.18
CA GLN A 101 -13.42 27.60 -0.77
C GLN A 101 -12.99 26.46 0.15
N LYS A 102 -13.25 25.20 -0.22
CA LYS A 102 -12.81 24.03 0.54
C LYS A 102 -11.30 24.04 0.76
N LEU A 103 -10.52 24.16 -0.31
CA LEU A 103 -9.06 24.12 -0.20
C LEU A 103 -8.50 25.35 0.52
N ARG A 104 -9.07 26.54 0.32
CA ARG A 104 -8.69 27.73 1.10
C ARG A 104 -9.04 27.60 2.59
N SER A 105 -10.12 26.92 2.93
CA SER A 105 -10.47 26.66 4.33
C SER A 105 -9.41 25.78 5.01
N VAL A 106 -8.93 24.75 4.31
CA VAL A 106 -7.86 23.87 4.78
C VAL A 106 -6.51 24.59 4.81
N GLN A 107 -6.24 25.46 3.83
CA GLN A 107 -5.08 26.36 3.87
C GLN A 107 -5.09 27.26 5.11
N GLY A 108 -6.27 27.74 5.52
CA GLY A 108 -6.46 28.52 6.75
C GLY A 108 -6.13 27.74 8.04
N LEU A 109 -6.06 26.41 7.99
CA LEU A 109 -5.60 25.56 9.09
C LEU A 109 -4.07 25.43 9.15
N GLY A 110 -3.34 26.06 8.22
CA GLY A 110 -1.88 26.01 8.14
C GLY A 110 -1.33 24.91 7.24
N VAL A 111 -2.18 24.30 6.39
CA VAL A 111 -1.75 23.35 5.35
C VAL A 111 -1.21 24.10 4.14
N GLU A 112 -0.02 23.69 3.67
CA GLU A 112 0.70 24.35 2.58
C GLU A 112 0.76 23.52 1.29
N HIS A 113 0.50 22.21 1.36
CA HIS A 113 0.58 21.30 0.23
C HIS A 113 -0.76 20.61 -0.03
N PHE A 114 -1.11 20.40 -1.30
CA PHE A 114 -2.43 19.93 -1.70
C PHE A 114 -2.39 18.86 -2.78
N ALA A 115 -3.47 18.09 -2.90
CA ALA A 115 -3.68 17.14 -3.98
C ALA A 115 -5.13 17.19 -4.49
N LEU A 116 -5.32 17.09 -5.80
CA LEU A 116 -6.63 16.83 -6.41
C LEU A 116 -6.65 15.41 -6.98
N LEU A 117 -7.59 14.60 -6.52
CA LEU A 117 -7.69 13.20 -6.92
C LEU A 117 -8.94 12.96 -7.76
N PHE A 118 -8.73 12.53 -9.00
CA PHE A 118 -9.77 12.12 -9.94
C PHE A 118 -9.75 10.61 -10.18
N ASP A 119 -9.29 9.84 -9.20
CA ASP A 119 -9.25 8.38 -9.16
C ASP A 119 -10.63 7.76 -8.82
N ASP A 120 -10.89 6.57 -9.36
CA ASP A 120 -12.09 5.78 -9.09
C ASP A 120 -13.41 6.52 -9.33
N ILE A 121 -13.48 7.25 -10.45
CA ILE A 121 -14.66 7.99 -10.92
C ILE A 121 -15.14 7.46 -12.27
N PRO A 122 -16.41 7.70 -12.66
CA PRO A 122 -16.93 7.30 -13.96
C PRO A 122 -16.15 7.89 -15.14
N TYR A 123 -16.08 7.11 -16.22
CA TYR A 123 -15.40 7.53 -17.44
C TYR A 123 -16.39 8.30 -18.32
N ALA A 124 -16.07 9.55 -18.64
CA ALA A 124 -16.83 10.29 -19.63
C ALA A 124 -16.64 9.67 -21.03
N ALA A 125 -17.66 9.81 -21.89
CA ALA A 125 -17.56 9.36 -23.29
C ALA A 125 -16.46 10.13 -24.04
N ASP A 126 -16.37 11.45 -23.83
CA ASP A 126 -15.26 12.26 -24.32
C ASP A 126 -14.17 12.36 -23.25
N ARG A 127 -13.14 11.51 -23.42
CA ARG A 127 -11.98 11.42 -22.54
C ARG A 127 -11.15 12.72 -22.52
N ALA A 128 -11.01 13.38 -23.67
CA ALA A 128 -10.23 14.61 -23.78
C ALA A 128 -10.93 15.78 -23.08
N ALA A 129 -12.25 15.89 -23.26
CA ALA A 129 -13.05 16.90 -22.56
C ALA A 129 -13.01 16.72 -21.03
N GLN A 130 -13.07 15.47 -20.54
CA GLN A 130 -12.94 15.18 -19.11
C GLN A 130 -11.58 15.63 -18.56
N ALA A 131 -10.47 15.32 -19.25
CA ALA A 131 -9.15 15.81 -18.87
C ALA A 131 -9.10 17.35 -18.87
N GLY A 132 -9.68 18.00 -19.88
CA GLY A 132 -9.72 19.46 -19.98
C GLY A 132 -10.42 20.12 -18.79
N ALA A 133 -11.55 19.58 -18.35
CA ALA A 133 -12.24 20.06 -17.15
C ALA A 133 -11.40 19.89 -15.88
N GLN A 134 -10.70 18.77 -15.74
CA GLN A 134 -9.82 18.50 -14.60
C GLN A 134 -8.57 19.40 -14.58
N VAL A 135 -8.00 19.70 -15.75
CA VAL A 135 -6.93 20.70 -15.91
C VAL A 135 -7.42 22.07 -15.44
N ALA A 136 -8.57 22.50 -15.93
CA ALA A 136 -9.14 23.80 -15.57
C ALA A 136 -9.47 23.90 -14.07
N ALA A 137 -10.02 22.84 -13.47
CA ALA A 137 -10.25 22.74 -12.04
C ALA A 137 -8.93 22.86 -11.24
N THR A 138 -7.89 22.18 -11.69
CA THR A 138 -6.56 22.24 -11.07
C THR A 138 -5.97 23.65 -11.13
N HIS A 139 -6.11 24.33 -12.27
CA HIS A 139 -5.63 25.69 -12.41
C HIS A 139 -6.39 26.67 -11.51
N HIS A 140 -7.71 26.54 -11.46
CA HIS A 140 -8.56 27.36 -10.59
C HIS A 140 -8.17 27.23 -9.12
N VAL A 141 -7.90 26.00 -8.66
CA VAL A 141 -7.42 25.73 -7.29
C VAL A 141 -6.09 26.39 -7.00
N MET A 142 -5.12 26.24 -7.90
CA MET A 142 -3.80 26.86 -7.76
C MET A 142 -3.91 28.39 -7.68
N ASP A 143 -4.72 29.03 -8.52
CA ASP A 143 -4.87 30.48 -8.55
C ASP A 143 -5.57 31.00 -7.27
N ALA A 144 -6.48 30.19 -6.70
CA ALA A 144 -7.15 30.50 -5.44
C ALA A 144 -6.23 30.33 -4.21
N LEU A 145 -5.39 29.29 -4.20
CA LEU A 145 -4.44 29.02 -3.12
C LEU A 145 -3.22 29.94 -3.16
N TRP A 146 -2.75 30.26 -4.36
CA TRP A 146 -1.47 30.92 -4.59
C TRP A 146 -1.56 32.02 -5.67
N PRO A 147 -2.31 33.10 -5.42
CA PRO A 147 -2.48 34.19 -6.39
C PRO A 147 -1.17 34.90 -6.75
N GLY A 148 -0.15 34.81 -5.89
CA GLY A 148 1.21 35.34 -6.12
C GLY A 148 2.20 34.35 -6.75
N GLY A 149 1.75 33.14 -7.11
CA GLY A 149 2.60 32.05 -7.59
C GLY A 149 2.72 30.90 -6.60
N GLN A 150 2.83 29.68 -7.12
CA GLN A 150 2.83 28.43 -6.35
C GLN A 150 3.93 28.43 -5.27
N THR A 151 3.54 28.23 -4.00
CA THR A 151 4.47 28.16 -2.86
C THR A 151 4.56 26.77 -2.24
N GLY A 152 3.61 25.89 -2.54
CA GLY A 152 3.54 24.52 -2.02
C GLY A 152 3.55 23.46 -3.12
N LEU A 153 3.48 22.20 -2.69
CA LEU A 153 3.39 21.05 -3.57
C LEU A 153 1.94 20.89 -4.01
N LEU A 154 1.71 20.63 -5.30
CA LEU A 154 0.40 20.26 -5.82
C LEU A 154 0.49 18.94 -6.56
N LEU A 155 -0.25 17.95 -6.07
CA LEU A 155 -0.36 16.64 -6.69
C LEU A 155 -1.67 16.51 -7.46
N PHE A 156 -1.64 15.76 -8.55
CA PHE A 156 -2.81 15.44 -9.36
C PHE A 156 -2.88 13.94 -9.57
N CYS A 157 -3.95 13.29 -9.12
CA CYS A 157 -4.23 11.90 -9.47
C CYS A 157 -5.17 11.85 -10.68
N PRO A 158 -4.72 11.36 -11.84
CA PRO A 158 -5.56 11.24 -13.02
C PRO A 158 -6.62 10.14 -12.85
N THR A 159 -7.65 10.19 -13.67
CA THR A 159 -8.64 9.11 -13.82
C THR A 159 -8.04 7.87 -14.51
N GLU A 160 -7.10 8.09 -15.43
CA GLU A 160 -6.27 7.04 -16.03
C GLU A 160 -4.91 7.05 -15.32
N TYR A 161 -4.83 6.45 -14.13
CA TYR A 161 -3.63 6.48 -13.27
C TYR A 161 -2.70 5.26 -13.39
N CYS A 162 -3.02 4.33 -14.29
CA CYS A 162 -2.17 3.20 -14.63
C CYS A 162 -2.32 2.84 -16.12
N ALA A 163 -1.40 2.04 -16.65
CA ALA A 163 -1.41 1.70 -18.07
C ALA A 163 -2.68 0.94 -18.51
N GLU A 164 -3.18 0.01 -17.69
CA GLU A 164 -4.44 -0.72 -17.97
C GLU A 164 -5.67 0.18 -18.09
N ARG A 165 -5.64 1.34 -17.41
CA ARG A 165 -6.71 2.34 -17.45
C ARG A 165 -6.56 3.31 -18.61
N ALA A 166 -5.38 3.40 -19.24
CA ALA A 166 -5.14 4.29 -20.36
C ALA A 166 -5.75 3.73 -21.65
N GLN A 167 -6.68 4.48 -22.27
CA GLN A 167 -7.43 4.01 -23.43
C GLN A 167 -7.14 4.87 -24.67
N PRO A 168 -6.76 4.28 -25.83
CA PRO A 168 -6.57 2.84 -26.09
C PRO A 168 -5.24 2.27 -25.58
N SER A 169 -4.30 3.14 -25.23
CA SER A 169 -3.00 2.81 -24.64
C SER A 169 -2.42 4.06 -23.96
N VAL A 170 -1.32 3.92 -23.22
CA VAL A 170 -0.61 5.08 -22.65
C VAL A 170 -0.24 6.09 -23.73
N ALA A 171 0.46 5.66 -24.79
CA ALA A 171 0.90 6.54 -25.88
C ALA A 171 -0.26 7.14 -26.68
N GLY A 172 -1.39 6.43 -26.78
CA GLY A 172 -2.55 6.83 -27.58
C GLY A 172 -3.65 7.56 -26.82
N SER A 173 -3.58 7.67 -25.49
CA SER A 173 -4.69 8.17 -24.68
C SER A 173 -4.94 9.68 -24.89
N PRO A 174 -6.09 10.08 -25.44
CA PRO A 174 -6.45 11.50 -25.58
C PRO A 174 -6.51 12.20 -24.22
N TYR A 175 -6.92 11.48 -23.17
CA TYR A 175 -6.98 11.98 -21.80
C TYR A 175 -5.58 12.35 -21.29
N LEU A 176 -4.61 11.43 -21.41
CA LEU A 176 -3.24 11.69 -20.93
C LEU A 176 -2.54 12.80 -21.73
N HIS A 177 -2.77 12.88 -23.05
CA HIS A 177 -2.22 13.97 -23.87
C HIS A 177 -2.73 15.34 -23.40
N VAL A 178 -4.04 15.49 -23.16
CA VAL A 178 -4.62 16.75 -22.64
C VAL A 178 -4.03 17.12 -21.27
N LEU A 179 -3.83 16.15 -20.37
CA LEU A 179 -3.18 16.41 -19.09
C LEU A 179 -1.72 16.87 -19.26
N GLY A 180 -0.96 16.19 -20.13
CA GLY A 180 0.43 16.49 -20.40
C GLY A 180 0.63 17.88 -21.03
N ASP A 181 -0.27 18.26 -21.94
CA ASP A 181 -0.30 19.58 -22.59
C ASP A 181 -0.81 20.69 -21.67
N GLY A 182 -1.82 20.42 -20.84
CA GLY A 182 -2.58 21.44 -20.15
C GLY A 182 -2.14 21.73 -18.71
N LEU A 183 -1.69 20.74 -17.94
CA LEU A 183 -1.30 20.96 -16.55
C LEU A 183 -0.02 21.80 -16.47
N ARG A 184 0.01 22.77 -15.53
CA ARG A 184 1.17 23.65 -15.32
C ARG A 184 2.39 22.85 -14.82
N PRO A 185 3.64 23.25 -15.14
CA PRO A 185 4.85 22.49 -14.80
C PRO A 185 5.09 22.17 -13.32
N GLY A 186 4.50 22.92 -12.38
CA GLY A 186 4.62 22.65 -10.94
C GLY A 186 3.60 21.65 -10.38
N VAL A 187 2.80 21.01 -11.23
CA VAL A 187 1.84 19.97 -10.84
C VAL A 187 2.45 18.58 -11.05
N GLU A 188 2.68 17.86 -9.95
CA GLU A 188 3.16 16.49 -9.98
C GLU A 188 2.01 15.53 -10.28
N ILE A 189 2.19 14.61 -11.24
CA ILE A 189 1.16 13.65 -11.61
C ILE A 189 1.44 12.30 -10.95
N LEU A 190 0.44 11.78 -10.23
CA LEU A 190 0.49 10.46 -9.60
C LEU A 190 0.30 9.34 -10.63
N TRP A 191 1.06 8.26 -10.50
CA TRP A 191 0.99 7.09 -11.40
C TRP A 191 1.28 5.79 -10.65
N THR A 192 0.51 4.73 -10.88
CA THR A 192 0.66 3.45 -10.13
C THR A 192 1.42 2.36 -10.90
N GLY A 193 1.91 2.66 -12.10
CA GLY A 193 2.62 1.72 -12.97
C GLY A 193 1.70 1.05 -14.02
N PRO A 194 2.00 -0.17 -14.49
CA PRO A 194 1.16 -0.86 -15.46
C PRO A 194 -0.25 -1.15 -14.93
N GLN A 195 -0.38 -1.46 -13.64
CA GLN A 195 -1.64 -1.85 -13.00
C GLN A 195 -1.93 -0.96 -11.79
N VAL A 196 -3.11 -1.13 -11.19
CA VAL A 196 -3.42 -0.51 -9.89
C VAL A 196 -2.42 -1.00 -8.83
N VAL A 197 -2.24 -2.33 -8.74
CA VAL A 197 -1.23 -2.98 -7.91
C VAL A 197 -0.17 -3.59 -8.82
N SER A 198 0.87 -2.82 -9.14
CA SER A 198 1.93 -3.25 -10.03
C SER A 198 2.95 -4.12 -9.30
N CYS A 199 3.05 -5.41 -9.63
CA CYS A 199 4.12 -6.27 -9.09
C CYS A 199 5.51 -5.82 -9.58
N GLU A 200 5.56 -5.26 -10.79
CA GLU A 200 6.76 -4.73 -11.42
C GLU A 200 6.45 -3.38 -12.09
N ILE A 201 7.41 -2.45 -12.05
CA ILE A 201 7.36 -1.19 -12.80
C ILE A 201 8.70 -1.05 -13.52
N SER A 202 8.67 -1.15 -14.85
CA SER A 202 9.87 -1.04 -15.68
C SER A 202 10.25 0.42 -15.98
N VAL A 203 11.53 0.64 -16.29
CA VAL A 203 12.06 1.95 -16.70
C VAL A 203 11.39 2.40 -18.00
N GLU A 204 11.25 1.49 -18.96
CA GLU A 204 10.67 1.74 -20.28
C GLU A 204 9.22 2.20 -20.17
N GLY A 205 8.44 1.56 -19.30
CA GLY A 205 7.04 1.94 -19.06
C GLY A 205 6.93 3.35 -18.48
N ILE A 206 7.78 3.72 -17.52
CA ILE A 206 7.79 5.09 -16.98
C ILE A 206 8.27 6.11 -18.02
N VAL A 207 9.25 5.78 -18.85
CA VAL A 207 9.70 6.68 -19.93
C VAL A 207 8.58 6.92 -20.95
N GLU A 208 7.78 5.92 -21.29
CA GLU A 208 6.61 6.07 -22.16
C GLU A 208 5.59 7.04 -21.55
N VAL A 209 5.21 6.82 -20.29
CA VAL A 209 4.26 7.66 -19.56
C VAL A 209 4.77 9.11 -19.46
N ASN A 210 6.05 9.29 -19.12
CA ASN A 210 6.67 10.61 -19.02
C ASN A 210 6.66 11.38 -20.34
N ARG A 211 6.77 10.69 -21.48
CA ARG A 211 6.71 11.32 -22.80
C ARG A 211 5.33 11.92 -23.08
N VAL A 212 4.27 11.20 -22.72
CA VAL A 212 2.87 11.64 -22.93
C VAL A 212 2.52 12.76 -21.95
N LEU A 213 2.86 12.58 -20.67
CA LEU A 213 2.58 13.55 -19.61
C LEU A 213 3.54 14.74 -19.57
N ARG A 214 4.62 14.68 -20.36
CA ARG A 214 5.65 15.72 -20.52
C ARG A 214 6.33 16.14 -19.21
N ARG A 215 6.42 15.20 -18.26
CA ARG A 215 7.13 15.35 -16.99
C ARG A 215 7.38 13.97 -16.38
N ARG A 216 8.25 13.92 -15.36
CA ARG A 216 8.41 12.71 -14.56
C ARG A 216 7.20 12.53 -13.67
N VAL A 217 6.63 11.33 -13.64
CA VAL A 217 5.53 11.02 -12.72
C VAL A 217 6.02 10.77 -11.30
N LEU A 218 5.16 11.07 -10.32
CA LEU A 218 5.31 10.68 -8.93
C LEU A 218 4.62 9.32 -8.75
N ILE A 219 5.35 8.30 -8.31
CA ILE A 219 4.74 6.97 -8.16
C ILE A 219 3.83 6.96 -6.92
N TRP A 220 2.56 6.61 -7.12
CA TRP A 220 1.68 6.12 -6.05
C TRP A 220 1.83 4.61 -6.05
N ASP A 221 2.58 4.07 -5.10
CA ASP A 221 2.93 2.66 -5.10
C ASP A 221 2.00 1.83 -4.21
N ASN A 222 1.17 0.99 -4.83
CA ASN A 222 0.28 0.07 -4.13
C ASN A 222 0.90 -1.32 -3.90
N LEU A 223 2.22 -1.50 -4.07
CA LEU A 223 2.89 -2.80 -3.85
C LEU A 223 2.53 -3.44 -2.51
N HIS A 224 2.30 -2.63 -1.48
CA HIS A 224 1.97 -3.10 -0.13
C HIS A 224 0.52 -2.80 0.29
N ALA A 225 -0.34 -2.32 -0.61
CA ALA A 225 -1.74 -2.05 -0.30
C ALA A 225 -2.48 -3.37 0.00
N SER A 226 -3.34 -3.38 1.02
CA SER A 226 -4.05 -4.59 1.46
C SER A 226 -5.58 -4.48 1.44
N ASP A 227 -6.15 -3.29 1.18
CA ASP A 227 -7.59 -3.02 1.26
C ASP A 227 -8.46 -3.84 0.30
N TYR A 228 -7.90 -4.30 -0.80
CA TYR A 228 -8.59 -5.16 -1.77
C TYR A 228 -8.75 -6.62 -1.31
N THR A 229 -8.18 -7.02 -0.17
CA THR A 229 -8.30 -8.39 0.35
C THR A 229 -8.27 -8.47 1.88
N LEU A 230 -9.20 -9.23 2.46
CA LEU A 230 -9.22 -9.48 3.91
C LEU A 230 -8.25 -10.59 4.35
N HIS A 231 -7.61 -11.29 3.40
CA HIS A 231 -6.82 -12.49 3.66
C HIS A 231 -5.32 -12.30 3.52
N ARG A 232 -4.85 -11.07 3.24
CA ARG A 232 -3.42 -10.82 3.05
C ARG A 232 -2.97 -9.52 3.68
N LEU A 233 -1.74 -9.58 4.18
CA LEU A 233 -0.88 -8.44 4.39
C LEU A 233 0.36 -8.61 3.51
N HIS A 234 1.12 -7.53 3.39
CA HIS A 234 2.34 -7.44 2.60
C HIS A 234 3.48 -6.94 3.50
N LEU A 235 4.28 -7.89 3.96
CA LEU A 235 5.44 -7.75 4.83
C LEU A 235 6.76 -7.94 4.06
N GLY A 236 6.69 -8.25 2.76
CA GLY A 236 7.86 -8.35 1.90
C GLY A 236 8.53 -6.99 1.66
N PRO A 237 9.76 -6.99 1.10
CA PRO A 237 10.49 -5.76 0.83
C PRO A 237 9.89 -5.01 -0.35
N TYR A 238 10.19 -3.72 -0.45
CA TYR A 238 10.02 -2.96 -1.67
C TYR A 238 10.83 -3.61 -2.80
N ALA A 239 10.15 -4.00 -3.88
CA ALA A 239 10.71 -4.85 -4.94
C ALA A 239 10.01 -4.64 -6.29
N GLY A 240 10.61 -5.17 -7.36
CA GLY A 240 10.06 -5.08 -8.71
C GLY A 240 10.21 -3.69 -9.36
N ARG A 241 11.01 -2.80 -8.76
CA ARG A 241 11.40 -1.50 -9.30
C ARG A 241 12.93 -1.51 -9.42
N PRO A 242 13.51 -1.49 -10.64
CA PRO A 242 14.96 -1.46 -10.82
C PRO A 242 15.52 -0.12 -10.34
N LEU A 243 16.77 -0.09 -9.83
CA LEU A 243 17.36 1.11 -9.24
C LEU A 243 17.44 2.31 -10.20
N GLU A 244 17.54 2.03 -11.50
CA GLU A 244 17.54 3.00 -12.60
C GLU A 244 16.22 3.79 -12.69
N LEU A 245 15.11 3.20 -12.22
CA LEU A 245 13.79 3.84 -12.18
C LEU A 245 13.83 5.15 -11.38
N ARG A 246 14.69 5.24 -10.35
CA ARG A 246 14.88 6.43 -9.52
C ARG A 246 15.21 7.68 -10.32
N GLN A 247 15.85 7.54 -11.49
CA GLN A 247 16.21 8.67 -12.35
C GLN A 247 15.06 9.12 -13.26
N GLN A 248 14.00 8.33 -13.38
CA GLN A 248 12.87 8.59 -14.28
C GLN A 248 11.61 9.07 -13.55
N VAL A 249 11.59 9.07 -12.22
CA VAL A 249 10.42 9.47 -11.42
C VAL A 249 10.68 10.78 -10.67
N ALA A 250 9.61 11.51 -10.38
CA ALA A 250 9.63 12.67 -9.48
C ALA A 250 9.71 12.26 -8.01
N GLY A 251 9.36 11.00 -7.71
CA GLY A 251 9.46 10.42 -6.38
C GLY A 251 8.58 9.18 -6.24
N ILE A 252 8.41 8.72 -5.00
CA ILE A 252 7.59 7.55 -4.66
C ILE A 252 6.86 7.80 -3.33
N LEU A 253 5.54 7.65 -3.35
CA LEU A 253 4.69 7.59 -2.16
C LEU A 253 4.09 6.19 -2.06
N SER A 254 4.38 5.46 -0.98
CA SER A 254 3.80 4.14 -0.75
C SER A 254 2.40 4.26 -0.16
N ASN A 255 1.44 3.55 -0.76
CA ASN A 255 0.15 3.22 -0.15
C ASN A 255 0.27 1.83 0.47
N PRO A 256 0.49 1.74 1.79
CA PRO A 256 0.91 0.50 2.43
C PRO A 256 -0.32 -0.29 2.91
N ASN A 257 -0.10 -1.29 3.77
CA ASN A 257 -1.21 -2.05 4.35
C ASN A 257 -2.09 -1.11 5.20
N ASN A 258 -3.37 -1.45 5.29
CA ASN A 258 -4.32 -0.70 6.12
C ASN A 258 -3.92 -0.66 7.60
N PRO A 259 -3.53 -1.78 8.24
CA PRO A 259 -3.05 -1.71 9.62
C PRO A 259 -1.64 -1.12 9.66
N LEU A 260 -1.39 -0.17 10.58
CA LEU A 260 -0.14 0.59 10.55
C LEU A 260 1.07 -0.25 10.97
N GLU A 261 0.96 -1.05 12.03
CA GLU A 261 2.15 -1.57 12.71
C GLU A 261 2.93 -2.61 11.88
N VAL A 262 2.23 -3.23 10.93
CA VAL A 262 2.77 -4.20 9.99
C VAL A 262 3.52 -3.58 8.80
N ASN A 263 3.49 -2.25 8.66
CA ASN A 263 4.11 -1.55 7.53
C ASN A 263 5.61 -1.33 7.66
N THR A 264 6.23 -1.66 8.80
CA THR A 264 7.66 -1.44 9.03
C THR A 264 8.56 -2.08 7.96
N PRO A 265 8.40 -3.37 7.59
CA PRO A 265 9.24 -3.97 6.55
C PRO A 265 9.15 -3.27 5.19
N GLY A 266 7.92 -2.98 4.74
CA GLY A 266 7.67 -2.35 3.43
C GLY A 266 8.15 -0.90 3.36
N LEU A 267 7.86 -0.10 4.40
CA LEU A 267 8.24 1.31 4.43
C LEU A 267 9.74 1.50 4.65
N PHE A 268 10.36 0.72 5.54
CA PHE A 268 11.82 0.76 5.72
C PHE A 268 12.53 0.40 4.41
N SER A 269 12.12 -0.69 3.76
CA SER A 269 12.78 -1.14 2.53
C SER A 269 12.60 -0.16 1.36
N LEU A 270 11.50 0.62 1.32
CA LEU A 270 11.36 1.75 0.40
C LEU A 270 12.38 2.86 0.69
N ALA A 271 12.55 3.24 1.97
CA ALA A 271 13.54 4.24 2.35
C ALA A 271 14.98 3.79 2.05
N ASP A 272 15.27 2.53 2.30
CA ASP A 272 16.55 1.89 1.97
C ASP A 272 16.78 1.84 0.45
N TYR A 273 15.77 1.50 -0.35
CA TYR A 273 15.80 1.58 -1.82
C TYR A 273 16.09 3.01 -2.32
N ALA A 274 15.50 4.04 -1.71
CA ALA A 274 15.71 5.42 -2.14
C ALA A 274 17.19 5.85 -2.04
N HIS A 275 17.91 5.33 -1.03
CA HIS A 275 19.31 5.62 -0.75
C HIS A 275 20.29 4.53 -1.23
N ALA A 276 19.79 3.49 -1.88
CA ALA A 276 20.52 2.30 -2.27
C ALA A 276 21.71 2.56 -3.21
N GLY A 277 22.81 1.83 -2.97
CA GLY A 277 23.92 1.65 -3.89
C GLY A 277 23.64 0.56 -4.95
N PRO A 278 24.56 0.34 -5.91
CA PRO A 278 24.37 -0.63 -7.01
C PRO A 278 24.28 -2.10 -6.59
N ASP A 279 24.78 -2.45 -5.41
CA ASP A 279 24.78 -3.79 -4.81
C ASP A 279 23.51 -4.10 -4.00
N TRP A 280 22.60 -3.14 -3.89
CA TRP A 280 21.36 -3.31 -3.14
C TRP A 280 20.50 -4.44 -3.72
N THR A 281 19.97 -5.28 -2.83
CA THR A 281 18.96 -6.29 -3.16
C THR A 281 17.74 -6.13 -2.26
N PRO A 282 16.52 -6.45 -2.75
CA PRO A 282 15.32 -6.48 -1.91
C PRO A 282 15.46 -7.42 -0.71
N GLU A 283 16.16 -8.54 -0.85
CA GLU A 283 16.35 -9.53 0.22
C GLU A 283 17.23 -8.97 1.36
N ASP A 284 18.35 -8.32 1.01
CA ASP A 284 19.20 -7.68 2.02
C ASP A 284 18.48 -6.51 2.69
N SER A 285 17.67 -5.77 1.93
CA SER A 285 16.81 -4.71 2.45
C SER A 285 15.78 -5.24 3.43
N LEU A 286 15.12 -6.37 3.12
CA LEU A 286 14.21 -7.05 4.03
C LEU A 286 14.94 -7.43 5.32
N ASN A 287 16.12 -8.04 5.23
CA ASN A 287 16.89 -8.44 6.41
C ASN A 287 17.16 -7.25 7.35
N ARG A 288 17.63 -6.11 6.81
CA ARG A 288 17.82 -4.88 7.58
C ARG A 288 16.51 -4.36 8.19
N ALA A 289 15.41 -4.43 7.44
CA ALA A 289 14.11 -4.00 7.93
C ALA A 289 13.62 -4.87 9.10
N LEU A 290 13.80 -6.19 9.00
CA LEU A 290 13.44 -7.14 10.05
C LEU A 290 14.32 -6.97 11.29
N ASP A 291 15.61 -6.67 11.14
CA ASP A 291 16.50 -6.35 12.26
C ASP A 291 16.02 -5.10 13.01
N GLY A 292 15.59 -4.06 12.28
CA GLY A 292 15.01 -2.85 12.86
C GLY A 292 13.63 -3.06 13.50
N TRP A 293 12.88 -4.07 13.05
CA TRP A 293 11.55 -4.39 13.56
C TRP A 293 11.56 -5.37 14.74
N LEU A 294 12.62 -6.17 14.86
CA LEU A 294 12.82 -7.18 15.89
C LEU A 294 12.61 -6.70 17.34
N PRO A 295 12.95 -5.46 17.72
CA PRO A 295 12.70 -4.95 19.07
C PRO A 295 11.21 -4.92 19.46
N GLU A 296 10.29 -4.74 18.51
CA GLU A 296 8.84 -4.72 18.78
C GLU A 296 8.31 -6.08 19.28
N PHE A 297 9.00 -7.17 18.92
CA PHE A 297 8.65 -8.54 19.31
C PHE A 297 9.39 -8.98 20.58
N ASN A 298 10.53 -8.36 20.89
CA ASN A 298 11.39 -8.72 22.02
C ASN A 298 11.32 -7.73 23.18
N ALA A 299 10.20 -7.03 23.33
CA ALA A 299 9.95 -6.13 24.46
C ALA A 299 9.91 -6.88 25.81
N THR A 300 9.65 -8.19 25.79
CA THR A 300 9.75 -9.08 26.95
C THR A 300 10.73 -10.22 26.65
N ALA A 301 11.43 -10.72 27.68
CA ALA A 301 12.38 -11.82 27.54
C ALA A 301 11.73 -13.22 27.55
N ALA A 302 10.38 -13.31 27.54
CA ALA A 302 9.67 -14.57 27.75
C ALA A 302 9.75 -15.51 26.53
N HIS A 303 9.66 -14.94 25.32
CA HIS A 303 9.64 -15.67 24.05
C HIS A 303 10.59 -14.98 23.07
N PRO A 304 11.89 -15.33 23.08
CA PRO A 304 12.87 -14.63 22.23
C PRO A 304 12.61 -14.94 20.76
N VAL A 305 12.25 -13.89 20.01
CA VAL A 305 12.04 -13.95 18.56
C VAL A 305 13.37 -13.67 17.87
N THR A 306 13.70 -14.46 16.86
CA THR A 306 14.88 -14.25 16.01
C THR A 306 14.52 -13.54 14.71
N ARG A 307 15.52 -12.96 14.02
CA ARG A 307 15.33 -12.41 12.66
C ARG A 307 14.80 -13.48 11.71
N GLU A 308 15.28 -14.71 11.83
CA GLU A 308 14.81 -15.84 11.05
C GLU A 308 13.30 -16.04 11.27
N ASP A 309 12.79 -16.03 12.51
CA ASP A 309 11.36 -16.19 12.78
C ASP A 309 10.52 -15.12 12.07
N LEU A 310 10.97 -13.86 12.13
CA LEU A 310 10.33 -12.77 11.39
C LEU A 310 10.47 -12.92 9.88
N GLN A 311 11.55 -13.52 9.39
CA GLN A 311 11.74 -13.80 7.97
C GLN A 311 10.70 -14.80 7.46
N LEU A 312 10.39 -15.86 8.23
CA LEU A 312 9.32 -16.79 7.87
C LEU A 312 7.95 -16.10 7.88
N LEU A 313 7.65 -15.29 8.90
CA LEU A 313 6.43 -14.47 8.97
C LEU A 313 6.31 -13.55 7.74
N ALA A 314 7.37 -12.81 7.41
CA ALA A 314 7.37 -11.91 6.28
C ALA A 314 7.18 -12.64 4.95
N GLN A 315 7.76 -13.85 4.82
CA GLN A 315 7.66 -14.64 3.59
C GLN A 315 6.31 -15.35 3.43
N MET A 316 5.56 -15.65 4.49
CA MET A 316 4.19 -16.14 4.35
C MET A 316 3.21 -15.02 3.97
N LEU A 317 3.47 -13.79 4.42
CA LEU A 317 2.70 -12.58 4.09
C LEU A 317 3.50 -11.66 3.16
N TYR A 318 4.05 -12.18 2.06
CA TYR A 318 5.14 -11.51 1.33
C TYR A 318 4.70 -10.33 0.45
N LEU A 319 4.44 -10.58 -0.84
CA LEU A 319 4.07 -9.56 -1.82
C LEU A 319 2.78 -9.97 -2.53
N PRO A 320 2.08 -9.05 -3.22
CA PRO A 320 0.87 -9.38 -3.97
C PRO A 320 1.08 -10.60 -4.86
N GLY A 321 0.18 -11.57 -4.76
CA GLY A 321 0.23 -12.81 -5.55
C GLY A 321 1.39 -13.77 -5.27
N ARG A 322 2.30 -13.50 -4.32
CA ARG A 322 3.55 -14.28 -4.14
C ARG A 322 3.82 -14.68 -2.70
N LEU A 323 4.28 -15.92 -2.50
CA LEU A 323 4.97 -16.35 -1.29
C LEU A 323 6.46 -16.04 -1.40
N GLY A 324 7.11 -15.76 -0.29
CA GLY A 324 8.58 -15.75 -0.23
C GLY A 324 9.15 -17.17 -0.32
N PRO A 325 10.45 -17.33 -0.65
CA PRO A 325 11.05 -18.62 -0.94
C PRO A 325 10.87 -19.69 0.15
N GLN A 326 11.07 -19.36 1.43
CA GLN A 326 10.89 -20.26 2.56
C GLN A 326 9.42 -20.65 2.74
N ALA A 327 8.48 -19.71 2.58
CA ALA A 327 7.05 -20.02 2.69
C ALA A 327 6.57 -20.90 1.52
N ALA A 328 7.10 -20.70 0.31
CA ALA A 328 6.85 -21.59 -0.82
C ALA A 328 7.40 -23.00 -0.56
N GLN A 329 8.56 -23.13 0.07
CA GLN A 329 9.11 -24.42 0.51
C GLN A 329 8.22 -25.09 1.57
N VAL A 330 7.72 -24.33 2.56
CA VAL A 330 6.77 -24.85 3.56
C VAL A 330 5.51 -25.38 2.88
N LEU A 331 4.96 -24.65 1.91
CA LEU A 331 3.80 -25.12 1.14
C LEU A 331 4.11 -26.40 0.35
N GLU A 332 5.30 -26.50 -0.24
CA GLU A 332 5.71 -27.70 -0.96
C GLU A 332 5.88 -28.91 -0.04
N ARG A 333 6.41 -28.70 1.19
CA ARG A 333 6.45 -29.76 2.21
C ARG A 333 5.05 -30.17 2.65
N ALA A 334 4.11 -29.24 2.78
CA ALA A 334 2.72 -29.56 3.06
C ALA A 334 2.09 -30.43 1.96
N ARG A 335 2.38 -30.15 0.69
CA ARG A 335 1.93 -30.98 -0.45
C ARG A 335 2.52 -32.38 -0.38
N GLN A 336 3.82 -32.50 -0.14
CA GLN A 336 4.49 -33.80 0.02
C GLN A 336 3.91 -34.60 1.20
N LEU A 337 3.57 -33.93 2.30
CA LEU A 337 2.99 -34.60 3.47
C LEU A 337 1.62 -35.25 3.18
N VAL A 338 0.79 -34.60 2.35
CA VAL A 338 -0.57 -35.07 2.07
C VAL A 338 -0.68 -35.95 0.81
N ASP A 339 0.38 -36.02 -0.01
CA ASP A 339 0.42 -36.86 -1.20
C ASP A 339 0.62 -38.34 -0.81
N PRO A 340 -0.34 -39.23 -1.12
CA PRO A 340 -0.24 -40.66 -0.80
C PRO A 340 0.91 -41.38 -1.52
N GLN A 341 1.53 -40.77 -2.54
CA GLN A 341 2.65 -41.33 -3.29
C GLN A 341 4.03 -40.95 -2.72
N THR A 342 4.09 -40.05 -1.73
CA THR A 342 5.35 -39.62 -1.12
C THR A 342 6.04 -40.76 -0.39
N ASP A 343 7.33 -40.95 -0.64
CA ASP A 343 8.15 -41.96 0.04
C ASP A 343 8.36 -41.61 1.53
N GLU A 344 8.60 -42.65 2.35
CA GLU A 344 8.72 -42.50 3.80
C GLU A 344 9.78 -41.48 4.23
N LYS A 345 10.93 -41.42 3.54
CA LYS A 345 12.01 -40.50 3.88
C LYS A 345 11.59 -39.05 3.61
N THR A 346 10.98 -38.79 2.46
CA THR A 346 10.46 -37.46 2.12
C THR A 346 9.32 -37.04 3.05
N HIS A 347 8.43 -37.97 3.40
CA HIS A 347 7.35 -37.74 4.35
C HIS A 347 7.88 -37.35 5.75
N THR A 348 8.88 -38.08 6.28
CA THR A 348 9.51 -37.74 7.56
C THR A 348 10.21 -36.37 7.53
N ALA A 349 10.90 -36.03 6.43
CA ALA A 349 11.52 -34.72 6.27
C ALA A 349 10.48 -33.60 6.24
N ALA A 350 9.37 -33.79 5.50
CA ALA A 350 8.26 -32.84 5.45
C ALA A 350 7.64 -32.61 6.85
N LEU A 351 7.39 -33.68 7.61
CA LEU A 351 6.93 -33.57 9.02
C LEU A 351 7.84 -32.70 9.88
N ALA A 352 9.16 -32.94 9.80
CA ALA A 352 10.14 -32.20 10.60
C ALA A 352 10.19 -30.71 10.23
N GLU A 353 10.19 -30.40 8.93
CA GLU A 353 10.23 -29.03 8.41
C GLU A 353 8.94 -28.26 8.73
N LEU A 354 7.76 -28.86 8.56
CA LEU A 354 6.48 -28.23 8.92
C LEU A 354 6.38 -28.01 10.44
N GLY A 355 6.81 -28.97 11.26
CA GLY A 355 6.87 -28.80 12.71
C GLY A 355 7.82 -27.68 13.13
N ALA A 356 8.94 -27.50 12.42
CA ALA A 356 9.86 -26.37 12.66
C ALA A 356 9.22 -25.03 12.29
N ALA A 357 8.53 -24.94 11.15
CA ALA A 357 7.79 -23.75 10.75
C ALA A 357 6.70 -23.38 11.79
N GLN A 358 5.93 -24.36 12.25
CA GLN A 358 4.91 -24.15 13.28
C GLN A 358 5.52 -23.58 14.57
N ARG A 359 6.61 -24.18 15.10
CA ARG A 359 7.27 -23.69 16.32
C ARG A 359 7.76 -22.25 16.22
N ARG A 360 8.31 -21.86 15.06
CA ARG A 360 8.80 -20.50 14.81
C ARG A 360 7.65 -19.50 14.85
N LEU A 361 6.56 -19.78 14.14
CA LEU A 361 5.37 -18.93 14.13
C LEU A 361 4.66 -18.88 15.49
N THR A 362 4.63 -19.98 16.23
CA THR A 362 4.15 -20.01 17.62
C THR A 362 4.99 -19.11 18.53
N THR A 363 6.32 -19.10 18.35
CA THR A 363 7.22 -18.23 19.13
C THR A 363 6.90 -16.75 18.88
N VAL A 364 6.68 -16.36 17.61
CA VAL A 364 6.25 -15.01 17.25
C VAL A 364 4.92 -14.65 17.91
N LEU A 365 3.91 -15.53 17.81
CA LEU A 365 2.59 -15.28 18.40
C LEU A 365 2.68 -15.09 19.92
N GLN A 366 3.37 -15.98 20.63
CA GLN A 366 3.54 -15.90 22.08
C GLN A 366 4.29 -14.64 22.51
N ALA A 367 5.28 -14.21 21.73
CA ALA A 367 6.00 -12.96 21.98
C ALA A 367 5.09 -11.73 21.85
N LEU A 368 4.22 -11.69 20.84
CA LEU A 368 3.22 -10.64 20.66
C LEU A 368 2.17 -10.66 21.79
N GLU A 369 1.72 -11.84 22.21
CA GLU A 369 0.73 -11.99 23.28
C GLU A 369 1.27 -11.48 24.63
N ALA A 370 2.53 -11.78 24.92
CA ALA A 370 3.25 -11.29 26.11
C ALA A 370 3.67 -9.82 26.02
N GLY A 371 3.77 -9.28 24.80
CA GLY A 371 4.27 -7.94 24.52
C GLY A 371 3.28 -6.81 24.83
N PRO A 372 3.80 -5.57 25.01
CA PRO A 372 2.98 -4.39 25.28
C PRO A 372 2.33 -3.78 24.03
N ASN A 373 2.87 -4.06 22.83
CA ASN A 373 2.35 -3.51 21.58
C ASN A 373 1.09 -4.28 21.12
N ARG A 374 -0.06 -3.87 21.64
CA ARG A 374 -1.35 -4.52 21.36
C ARG A 374 -1.83 -4.28 19.94
N ASP A 375 -1.54 -3.12 19.35
CA ASP A 375 -1.88 -2.83 17.95
C ASP A 375 -1.22 -3.84 17.02
N LEU A 376 0.10 -4.08 17.19
CA LEU A 376 0.83 -5.06 16.39
C LEU A 376 0.32 -6.50 16.58
N LEU A 377 0.00 -6.89 17.82
CA LEU A 377 -0.63 -8.18 18.08
C LEU A 377 -1.95 -8.29 17.30
N PHE A 378 -2.85 -7.32 17.44
CA PHE A 378 -4.17 -7.39 16.79
C PHE A 378 -4.08 -7.38 15.26
N ASP A 379 -3.10 -6.67 14.70
CA ASP A 379 -2.87 -6.62 13.26
C ASP A 379 -2.38 -7.98 12.70
N LEU A 380 -1.55 -8.73 13.44
CA LEU A 380 -0.96 -10.00 12.99
C LEU A 380 -1.70 -11.26 13.47
N HIS A 381 -2.41 -11.18 14.59
CA HIS A 381 -3.01 -12.34 15.24
C HIS A 381 -3.93 -13.16 14.31
N PRO A 382 -4.86 -12.57 13.53
CA PRO A 382 -5.72 -13.36 12.64
C PRO A 382 -4.94 -14.22 11.64
N TYR A 383 -3.82 -13.70 11.12
CA TYR A 383 -2.98 -14.39 10.13
C TYR A 383 -2.12 -15.48 10.77
N LEU A 384 -1.58 -15.22 11.97
CA LEU A 384 -0.78 -16.19 12.72
C LEU A 384 -1.63 -17.36 13.21
N VAL A 385 -2.81 -17.10 13.76
CA VAL A 385 -3.72 -18.16 14.21
C VAL A 385 -4.18 -19.01 13.04
N ASP A 386 -4.58 -18.39 11.92
CA ASP A 386 -5.06 -19.13 10.74
C ASP A 386 -3.99 -20.11 10.20
N VAL A 387 -2.74 -19.66 10.03
CA VAL A 387 -1.67 -20.56 9.55
C VAL A 387 -1.28 -21.63 10.58
N LEU A 388 -1.27 -21.29 11.88
CA LEU A 388 -0.91 -22.24 12.94
C LEU A 388 -1.96 -23.34 13.09
N GLU A 389 -3.24 -23.01 12.93
CA GLU A 389 -4.32 -23.99 12.89
C GLU A 389 -4.18 -24.95 11.71
N GLU A 390 -3.96 -24.44 10.50
CA GLU A 390 -3.82 -25.29 9.31
C GLU A 390 -2.56 -26.16 9.36
N LEU A 391 -1.42 -25.63 9.83
CA LEU A 391 -0.23 -26.43 10.10
C LEU A 391 -0.48 -27.51 11.16
N GLY A 392 -1.21 -27.17 12.22
CA GLY A 392 -1.58 -28.12 13.28
C GLY A 392 -2.44 -29.27 12.75
N ARG A 393 -3.42 -29.00 11.89
CA ARG A 393 -4.26 -30.02 11.26
C ARG A 393 -3.45 -30.98 10.39
N LEU A 394 -2.55 -30.45 9.56
CA LEU A 394 -1.69 -31.26 8.70
C LEU A 394 -0.79 -32.19 9.52
N LEU A 395 -0.17 -31.67 10.59
CA LEU A 395 0.72 -32.45 11.46
C LEU A 395 -0.02 -33.50 12.30
N ALA A 396 -1.21 -33.17 12.81
CA ALA A 396 -2.05 -34.12 13.56
C ALA A 396 -2.52 -35.28 12.67
N GLY A 397 -3.00 -34.97 11.45
CA GLY A 397 -3.44 -35.98 10.49
C GLY A 397 -2.33 -36.97 10.10
N ALA A 398 -1.10 -36.50 9.99
CA ALA A 398 0.04 -37.31 9.56
C ALA A 398 0.67 -38.18 10.68
N THR A 399 0.52 -37.81 11.96
CA THR A 399 1.16 -38.52 13.08
C THR A 399 0.34 -39.68 13.64
N ARG A 400 -0.93 -39.86 13.24
CA ARG A 400 -1.87 -40.88 13.75
C ARG A 400 -1.89 -41.01 15.29
N GLN A 401 -1.53 -39.96 16.03
CA GLN A 401 -1.81 -39.88 17.45
C GLN A 401 -3.32 -39.63 17.60
N GLY A 402 -4.03 -40.66 18.04
CA GLY A 402 -5.46 -40.63 18.30
C GLY A 402 -5.86 -39.67 19.42
N ASP A 403 -7.15 -39.34 19.42
CA ASP A 403 -7.89 -38.48 20.34
C ASP A 403 -7.64 -36.96 20.26
N THR A 404 -8.22 -36.33 19.22
CA THR A 404 -9.55 -35.71 19.32
C THR A 404 -10.16 -35.62 17.91
N ASN A 405 -11.45 -35.92 17.80
CA ASN A 405 -12.25 -36.02 16.58
C ASN A 405 -11.77 -35.16 15.37
N PRO A 406 -11.34 -35.75 14.23
CA PRO A 406 -10.90 -35.01 13.04
C PRO A 406 -12.00 -34.15 12.39
N GLU A 407 -13.25 -34.29 12.84
CA GLU A 407 -14.37 -33.43 12.43
C GLU A 407 -14.49 -32.12 13.23
N LEU A 408 -13.68 -31.88 14.27
CA LEU A 408 -14.00 -30.83 15.25
C LEU A 408 -13.85 -29.39 14.77
N PHE A 409 -13.12 -29.10 13.68
CA PHE A 409 -12.96 -27.72 13.22
C PHE A 409 -12.99 -27.56 11.69
N ARG A 410 -14.16 -27.81 11.07
CA ARG A 410 -14.47 -27.21 9.76
C ARG A 410 -14.95 -25.77 9.94
N PHE A 411 -14.08 -24.87 10.40
CA PHE A 411 -14.42 -23.44 10.57
C PHE A 411 -14.46 -22.66 9.26
N ARG A 412 -13.85 -23.18 8.18
CA ARG A 412 -13.90 -22.57 6.85
C ARG A 412 -15.16 -22.98 6.12
N GLY A 413 -15.80 -22.03 5.45
CA GLY A 413 -17.09 -22.26 4.82
C GLY A 413 -17.96 -21.02 4.66
N SER A 414 -17.37 -19.83 4.80
CA SER A 414 -18.04 -18.60 4.40
C SER A 414 -18.41 -18.67 2.92
N LEU A 415 -19.36 -17.84 2.50
CA LEU A 415 -19.70 -17.74 1.08
C LEU A 415 -18.46 -17.39 0.24
N ALA A 416 -17.59 -16.51 0.75
CA ALA A 416 -16.35 -16.13 0.08
C ALA A 416 -15.40 -17.32 -0.11
N ASP A 417 -15.17 -18.13 0.94
CA ASP A 417 -14.31 -19.33 0.85
C ASP A 417 -14.81 -20.31 -0.22
N ARG A 418 -16.12 -20.54 -0.24
CA ARG A 418 -16.77 -21.47 -1.19
C ARG A 418 -16.71 -20.95 -2.63
N LEU A 419 -16.89 -19.65 -2.83
CA LEU A 419 -16.79 -19.03 -4.16
C LEU A 419 -15.34 -19.03 -4.66
N MET A 420 -14.35 -18.79 -3.80
CA MET A 420 -12.93 -18.87 -4.15
C MET A 420 -12.54 -20.27 -4.61
N ALA A 421 -12.98 -21.31 -3.90
CA ALA A 421 -12.75 -22.70 -4.31
C ALA A 421 -13.31 -22.99 -5.72
N LEU A 422 -14.55 -22.57 -6.02
CA LEU A 422 -15.14 -22.71 -7.36
C LEU A 422 -14.38 -21.96 -8.46
N GLY A 423 -13.78 -20.82 -8.12
CA GLY A 423 -12.98 -20.02 -9.04
C GLY A 423 -11.64 -20.67 -9.40
N GLN A 424 -10.98 -21.31 -8.42
CA GLN A 424 -9.71 -22.01 -8.62
C GLN A 424 -9.84 -23.23 -9.55
N ASP A 425 -11.00 -23.89 -9.54
CA ASP A 425 -11.29 -25.04 -10.41
C ASP A 425 -11.64 -24.66 -11.87
N ARG A 426 -11.86 -23.36 -12.15
CA ARG A 426 -12.15 -22.89 -13.51
C ARG A 426 -10.85 -22.72 -14.31
N LYS A 427 -10.60 -23.64 -15.25
CA LYS A 427 -9.63 -23.42 -16.33
C LYS A 427 -9.93 -22.11 -17.08
N PRO A 428 -8.91 -21.30 -17.42
CA PRO A 428 -9.09 -20.06 -18.15
C PRO A 428 -9.77 -20.32 -19.52
N PRO A 429 -10.54 -19.35 -20.05
CA PRO A 429 -11.28 -19.52 -21.31
C PRO A 429 -10.43 -19.88 -22.53
N GLN A 430 -9.11 -19.67 -22.46
CA GLN A 430 -8.17 -19.97 -23.54
C GLN A 430 -7.81 -21.46 -23.69
N GLU A 431 -8.24 -22.33 -22.76
CA GLU A 431 -8.07 -23.79 -22.88
C GLU A 431 -9.35 -24.54 -23.28
N ARG A 432 -10.39 -23.81 -23.72
CA ARG A 432 -11.64 -24.39 -24.23
C ARG A 432 -11.86 -24.07 -25.71
N LEU A 433 -10.90 -24.36 -26.56
CA LEU A 433 -11.09 -24.51 -28.01
C LEU A 433 -10.04 -25.46 -28.58
#